data_AF-A0A0A5HM33-F1
#
_entry.id   AF-A0A0A5HM33-F1
#
_cell.length_a   1.000
_cell.length_b   1.000
_cell.length_c   1.000
_cell.angle_alpha   90.00
_cell.angle_beta   90.00
_cell.angle_gamma   90.00
#
_symmetry.space_group_name_H-M   'P 1'
#
loop_
_entity.id
_entity.type
_entity.pdbx_description
1 polymer ?
#
loop_
_entity_poly.entity_id
_entity_poly.type
_entity_poly.pdbx_seq_one_letter_code
_entity_poly.pdbx_strand_id
1 'polypeptide(L)'
;MEIKNFYLKKEVYDLNDLIQNTESYIGGVNNQFLVEFIEENRDELIENGTLMVEGSIVFTSNYKGIGNIPIFDDLSSIYSYYLNAIEEYLDNGVGTFYYPSQPIEVVLKKEVGKKTKLTIDGDSLVVNEQVLIEALINNSQQFFDILLNQLKLKNYEHELTQIEAIKKCLLENGQ
;
A
#
# COMPACT_ATOMS: atom_id res chain seq x y z
N MET A 1 14.96 -0.72 -0.19
CA MET A 1 13.80 -1.63 -0.13
C MET A 1 12.99 -1.41 -1.38
N GLU A 2 12.34 -2.44 -1.89
CA GLU A 2 11.41 -2.30 -3.01
C GLU A 2 9.98 -2.45 -2.49
N ILE A 3 9.11 -1.53 -2.88
CA ILE A 3 7.67 -1.60 -2.65
C ILE A 3 7.01 -1.58 -4.02
N LYS A 4 6.14 -2.55 -4.25
CA LYS A 4 5.33 -2.68 -5.45
C LYS A 4 3.88 -2.92 -5.05
N ASN A 5 2.96 -2.59 -5.93
CA ASN A 5 1.57 -3.01 -5.79
C ASN A 5 1.15 -3.86 -6.98
N PHE A 6 0.18 -4.73 -6.76
CA PHE A 6 -0.62 -5.34 -7.80
C PHE A 6 -2.08 -4.96 -7.60
N TYR A 7 -2.88 -5.08 -8.64
CA TYR A 7 -4.34 -5.00 -8.56
C TYR A 7 -4.96 -6.28 -9.11
N LEU A 8 -6.18 -6.60 -8.68
CA LEU A 8 -6.97 -7.70 -9.21
C LEU A 8 -7.73 -7.23 -10.46
N LYS A 9 -7.63 -8.01 -11.54
CA LYS A 9 -8.33 -7.77 -12.81
C LYS A 9 -9.75 -8.31 -12.82
N LYS A 10 -10.08 -9.19 -11.86
CA LYS A 10 -11.36 -9.90 -11.74
C LYS A 10 -11.54 -10.36 -10.30
N GLU A 11 -12.80 -10.57 -9.93
CA GLU A 11 -13.17 -11.10 -8.62
C GLU A 11 -12.54 -12.47 -8.35
N VAL A 12 -12.25 -12.74 -7.07
CA VAL A 12 -11.67 -14.00 -6.59
C VAL A 12 -12.73 -14.78 -5.82
N TYR A 13 -13.16 -15.91 -6.37
CA TYR A 13 -14.08 -16.84 -5.69
C TYR A 13 -13.39 -18.06 -5.08
N ASP A 14 -12.18 -18.38 -5.55
CA ASP A 14 -11.36 -19.50 -5.06
C ASP A 14 -9.91 -19.05 -4.84
N LEU A 15 -9.48 -19.03 -3.59
CA LEU A 15 -8.11 -18.67 -3.21
C LEU A 15 -7.08 -19.67 -3.74
N ASN A 16 -7.41 -20.96 -3.86
CA ASN A 16 -6.48 -21.94 -4.41
C ASN A 16 -6.24 -21.68 -5.90
N ASP A 17 -7.30 -21.32 -6.64
CA ASP A 17 -7.17 -20.96 -8.05
C ASP A 17 -6.35 -19.68 -8.23
N LEU A 18 -6.58 -18.67 -7.38
CA LEU A 18 -5.76 -17.45 -7.35
C LEU A 18 -4.27 -17.75 -7.14
N ILE A 19 -3.94 -18.64 -6.21
CA ILE A 19 -2.55 -19.02 -5.90
C ILE A 19 -1.92 -19.80 -7.06
N GLN A 20 -2.67 -20.71 -7.71
CA GLN A 20 -2.14 -21.54 -8.79
C GLN A 20 -2.07 -20.79 -10.13
N ASN A 21 -2.97 -19.83 -10.35
CA ASN A 21 -3.16 -19.13 -11.62
C ASN A 21 -3.02 -17.61 -11.48
N THR A 22 -2.08 -17.15 -10.65
CA THR A 22 -1.91 -15.74 -10.23
C THR A 22 -1.90 -14.77 -11.41
N GLU A 23 -1.17 -15.05 -12.50
CA GLU A 23 -1.08 -14.17 -13.67
C GLU A 23 -2.43 -13.91 -14.35
N SER A 24 -3.40 -14.81 -14.18
CA SER A 24 -4.75 -14.62 -14.70
C SER A 24 -5.57 -13.62 -13.89
N TYR A 25 -5.22 -13.44 -12.60
CA TYR A 25 -5.92 -12.57 -11.66
C TYR A 25 -5.24 -11.22 -11.50
N ILE A 26 -3.92 -11.17 -11.42
CA ILE A 26 -3.21 -9.93 -11.11
C ILE A 26 -2.92 -9.11 -12.37
N GLY A 27 -3.10 -7.81 -12.27
CA GLY A 27 -2.67 -6.83 -13.26
C GLY A 27 -1.52 -6.00 -12.73
N GLY A 28 -0.50 -5.83 -13.57
CA GLY A 28 0.71 -5.05 -13.27
C GLY A 28 1.49 -5.53 -12.04
N VAL A 29 2.68 -4.94 -11.86
CA VAL A 29 3.40 -4.94 -10.57
C VAL A 29 3.87 -3.51 -10.24
N ASN A 30 3.18 -2.54 -10.85
CA ASN A 30 3.44 -1.10 -10.80
C ASN A 30 2.20 -0.35 -11.33
N ASN A 31 2.21 0.98 -11.18
CA ASN A 31 1.11 1.82 -11.64
C ASN A 31 1.05 2.03 -13.16
N GLN A 32 1.95 1.40 -13.94
CA GLN A 32 2.12 1.70 -15.37
C GLN A 32 0.88 1.34 -16.20
N PHE A 33 0.22 0.23 -15.87
CA PHE A 33 -1.00 -0.23 -16.54
C PHE A 33 -2.27 -0.02 -15.70
N LEU A 34 -2.13 0.57 -14.51
CA LEU A 34 -3.24 0.79 -13.59
C LEU A 34 -4.26 1.78 -14.17
N VAL A 35 -3.76 2.87 -14.78
CA VAL A 35 -4.61 3.92 -15.35
C VAL A 35 -5.43 3.41 -16.52
N GLU A 36 -4.78 2.70 -17.45
CA GLU A 36 -5.45 2.11 -18.61
C GLU A 36 -6.53 1.12 -18.16
N PHE A 37 -6.20 0.21 -17.25
CA PHE A 37 -7.15 -0.74 -16.68
C PHE A 37 -8.36 -0.05 -16.01
N ILE A 38 -8.12 1.00 -15.21
CA ILE A 38 -9.20 1.73 -14.56
C ILE A 38 -10.06 2.48 -15.57
N GLU A 39 -9.48 3.14 -16.56
CA GLU A 39 -10.26 3.87 -17.57
C GLU A 39 -11.07 2.94 -18.47
N GLU A 40 -10.55 1.75 -18.81
CA GLU A 40 -11.29 0.73 -19.57
C GLU A 40 -12.50 0.17 -18.80
N ASN A 41 -12.46 0.17 -17.46
CA ASN A 41 -13.47 -0.41 -16.59
C ASN A 41 -14.07 0.63 -15.61
N ARG A 42 -14.04 1.92 -15.99
CA ARG A 42 -14.31 3.06 -15.10
C ARG A 42 -15.67 2.98 -14.40
N ASP A 43 -16.72 2.58 -15.13
CA ASP A 43 -18.08 2.53 -14.60
C ASP A 43 -18.25 1.46 -13.49
N GLU A 44 -17.41 0.42 -13.50
CA GLU A 44 -17.43 -0.66 -12.51
C GLU A 44 -16.45 -0.38 -11.36
N LEU A 45 -15.32 0.26 -11.66
CA LEU A 45 -14.22 0.45 -10.70
C LEU A 45 -14.25 1.82 -10.01
N ILE A 46 -15.15 2.74 -10.39
CA ILE A 46 -15.28 4.04 -9.73
C ILE A 46 -16.72 4.25 -9.27
N GLU A 47 -16.91 4.27 -7.96
CA GLU A 47 -18.20 4.56 -7.32
C GLU A 47 -18.12 5.89 -6.56
N ASN A 48 -18.95 6.87 -6.92
CA ASN A 48 -19.02 8.17 -6.24
C ASN A 48 -17.66 8.89 -6.09
N GLY A 49 -16.75 8.69 -7.05
CA GLY A 49 -15.40 9.28 -7.04
C GLY A 49 -14.37 8.50 -6.20
N THR A 50 -14.75 7.33 -5.68
CA THR A 50 -13.90 6.39 -4.96
C THR A 50 -13.53 5.22 -5.86
N LEU A 51 -12.27 4.80 -5.81
CA LEU A 51 -11.76 3.65 -6.52
C LEU A 51 -12.17 2.36 -5.80
N MET A 52 -12.73 1.40 -6.54
CA MET A 52 -13.19 0.10 -6.08
C MET A 52 -12.28 -1.02 -6.61
N VAL A 53 -10.97 -0.83 -6.50
CA VAL A 53 -9.97 -1.78 -7.02
C VAL A 53 -9.31 -2.50 -5.86
N GLU A 54 -9.47 -3.82 -5.85
CA GLU A 54 -8.75 -4.68 -4.91
C GLU A 54 -7.31 -4.93 -5.37
N GLY A 55 -6.40 -5.12 -4.42
CA GLY A 55 -5.00 -5.35 -4.65
C GLY A 55 -4.21 -5.48 -3.36
N SER A 56 -2.89 -5.45 -3.45
CA SER A 56 -2.04 -5.40 -2.26
C SER A 56 -0.74 -4.69 -2.53
N ILE A 57 -0.02 -4.40 -1.45
CA ILE A 57 1.32 -3.82 -1.43
C ILE A 57 2.31 -4.91 -1.01
N VAL A 58 3.26 -5.19 -1.89
CA VAL A 58 4.31 -6.18 -1.70
C VAL A 58 5.60 -5.48 -1.29
N PHE A 59 6.11 -5.85 -0.12
CA PHE A 59 7.34 -5.32 0.45
C PHE A 59 8.46 -6.33 0.21
N THR A 60 9.54 -5.92 -0.46
CA THR A 60 10.68 -6.79 -0.75
C THR A 60 11.99 -6.20 -0.23
N SER A 61 12.70 -7.00 0.56
CA SER A 61 14.03 -6.67 1.08
C SER A 61 14.89 -7.92 1.24
N ASN A 62 16.15 -7.88 0.82
CA ASN A 62 17.08 -9.01 0.88
C ASN A 62 16.48 -10.32 0.32
N TYR A 63 15.79 -10.23 -0.83
CA TYR A 63 15.12 -11.35 -1.51
C TYR A 63 13.95 -11.99 -0.75
N LYS A 64 13.54 -11.45 0.41
CA LYS A 64 12.30 -11.83 1.10
C LYS A 64 11.20 -10.82 0.76
N GLY A 65 10.07 -11.33 0.26
CA GLY A 65 8.85 -10.57 0.01
C GLY A 65 7.76 -10.90 1.03
N ILE A 66 6.97 -9.92 1.46
CA ILE A 66 5.75 -10.11 2.28
C ILE A 66 4.59 -9.26 1.72
N GLY A 67 3.35 -9.61 2.06
CA GLY A 67 2.14 -8.92 1.57
C GLY A 67 1.68 -9.34 0.17
N ASN A 68 2.21 -10.44 -0.36
CA ASN A 68 1.81 -11.00 -1.65
C ASN A 68 0.57 -11.90 -1.53
N ILE A 69 0.03 -12.37 -2.67
CA ILE A 69 -1.05 -13.36 -2.75
C ILE A 69 -0.83 -14.50 -1.73
N PRO A 70 -1.88 -14.89 -0.97
CA PRO A 70 -3.29 -14.54 -1.14
C PRO A 70 -3.76 -13.26 -0.39
N ILE A 71 -2.84 -12.42 0.07
CA ILE A 71 -3.18 -11.18 0.81
C ILE A 71 -3.57 -10.08 -0.18
N PHE A 72 -4.80 -9.57 -0.08
CA PHE A 72 -5.30 -8.42 -0.84
C PHE A 72 -6.52 -7.78 -0.15
N ASP A 73 -6.83 -6.54 -0.49
CA ASP A 73 -8.02 -5.79 -0.05
C ASP A 73 -8.22 -4.56 -0.95
N ASP A 74 -9.14 -3.65 -0.62
CA ASP A 74 -9.27 -2.37 -1.29
C ASP A 74 -7.94 -1.60 -1.29
N LEU A 75 -7.37 -1.42 -2.49
CA LEU A 75 -6.00 -0.94 -2.66
C LEU A 75 -5.85 0.50 -2.16
N SER A 76 -6.85 1.35 -2.41
CA SER A 76 -6.81 2.75 -1.98
C SER A 76 -6.87 2.89 -0.46
N SER A 77 -7.68 2.05 0.18
CA SER A 77 -7.77 1.94 1.63
C SER A 77 -6.46 1.45 2.21
N ILE A 78 -5.85 0.38 1.67
CA ILE A 78 -4.58 -0.17 2.17
C ILE A 78 -3.51 0.93 2.23
N TYR A 79 -3.32 1.73 1.18
CA TYR A 79 -2.37 2.85 1.21
C TYR A 79 -2.70 3.86 2.32
N SER A 80 -3.97 4.22 2.47
CA SER A 80 -4.42 5.17 3.50
C SER A 80 -4.15 4.64 4.92
N TYR A 81 -4.38 3.35 5.17
CA TYR A 81 -4.04 2.72 6.45
C TYR A 81 -2.54 2.68 6.71
N TYR A 82 -1.72 2.45 5.68
CA TYR A 82 -0.26 2.54 5.82
C TYR A 82 0.20 3.97 6.18
N LEU A 83 -0.42 5.01 5.62
CA LEU A 83 -0.12 6.40 5.98
C LEU A 83 -0.46 6.69 7.46
N ASN A 84 -1.66 6.29 7.89
CA ASN A 84 -2.07 6.42 9.31
C ASN A 84 -1.11 5.66 10.24
N ALA A 85 -0.72 4.44 9.88
CA ALA A 85 0.21 3.64 10.66
C ALA A 85 1.63 4.23 10.68
N ILE A 86 2.06 4.94 9.63
CA ILE A 86 3.31 5.71 9.66
C ILE A 86 3.23 6.82 10.70
N GLU A 87 2.13 7.59 10.74
CA GLU A 87 1.98 8.69 11.70
C GLU A 87 2.05 8.16 13.14
N GLU A 88 1.28 7.12 13.47
CA GLU A 88 1.35 6.47 14.77
C GLU A 88 2.74 5.92 15.09
N TYR A 89 3.40 5.32 14.10
CA TYR A 89 4.74 4.79 14.22
C TYR A 89 5.79 5.89 14.50
N LEU A 90 5.66 7.05 13.86
CA LEU A 90 6.56 8.18 14.07
C LEU A 90 6.44 8.70 15.51
N ASP A 91 5.22 8.85 15.99
CA ASP A 91 4.89 9.38 17.32
C ASP A 91 5.24 8.40 18.45
N ASN A 92 4.81 7.14 18.31
CA ASN A 92 4.82 6.17 19.41
C ASN A 92 5.87 5.07 19.24
N GLY A 93 6.52 4.99 18.08
CA GLY A 93 7.41 3.89 17.72
C GLY A 93 6.71 2.59 17.35
N VAL A 94 5.37 2.59 17.29
CA VAL A 94 4.55 1.49 16.81
C VAL A 94 3.32 2.04 16.11
N GLY A 95 2.99 1.47 14.96
CA GLY A 95 1.73 1.72 14.24
C GLY A 95 1.11 0.38 13.85
N THR A 96 -0.21 0.27 13.93
CA THR A 96 -0.90 -1.00 13.71
C THR A 96 -2.26 -0.79 13.06
N PHE A 97 -2.61 -1.67 12.12
CA PHE A 97 -3.95 -1.70 11.54
C PHE A 97 -4.32 -3.11 11.08
N TYR A 98 -5.59 -3.27 10.72
CA TYR A 98 -6.08 -4.47 10.05
C TYR A 98 -6.57 -4.10 8.65
N TYR A 99 -6.38 -5.01 7.70
CA TYR A 99 -6.97 -4.89 6.38
C TYR A 99 -8.51 -4.75 6.52
N PRO A 100 -9.19 -3.87 5.76
CA PRO A 100 -10.62 -3.57 5.98
C PRO A 100 -11.57 -4.75 5.84
N SER A 101 -11.30 -5.62 4.88
CA SER A 101 -12.16 -6.72 4.45
C SER A 101 -11.63 -8.08 4.91
N GLN A 102 -10.39 -8.14 5.40
CA GLN A 102 -9.74 -9.37 5.85
C GLN A 102 -9.09 -9.17 7.22
N PRO A 103 -9.10 -10.16 8.14
CA PRO A 103 -8.51 -10.04 9.47
C PRO A 103 -6.97 -10.14 9.44
N ILE A 104 -6.32 -9.45 8.51
CA ILE A 104 -4.87 -9.43 8.29
C ILE A 104 -4.29 -8.27 9.09
N GLU A 105 -3.48 -8.60 10.09
CA GLU A 105 -2.80 -7.61 10.91
C GLU A 105 -1.53 -7.10 10.23
N VAL A 106 -1.35 -5.78 10.27
CA VAL A 106 -0.11 -5.11 9.89
C VAL A 106 0.46 -4.36 11.08
N VAL A 107 1.75 -4.58 11.36
CA VAL A 107 2.47 -3.93 12.45
C VAL A 107 3.77 -3.32 11.94
N LEU A 108 3.93 -2.02 12.14
CA LEU A 108 5.19 -1.28 12.03
C LEU A 108 5.74 -1.07 13.43
N LYS A 109 6.94 -1.56 13.74
CA LYS A 109 7.52 -1.43 15.09
C LYS A 109 8.99 -1.01 15.05
N LYS A 110 9.35 0.03 15.82
CA LYS A 110 10.75 0.46 16.01
C LYS A 110 11.54 -0.66 16.66
N GLU A 111 12.71 -0.94 16.10
CA GLU A 111 13.70 -1.89 16.59
C GLU A 111 15.01 -1.15 16.87
N VAL A 112 15.90 -1.81 17.62
CA VAL A 112 17.20 -1.22 17.97
C VAL A 112 18.03 -0.95 16.71
N GLY A 113 18.68 0.22 16.66
CA GLY A 113 19.66 0.56 15.62
C GLY A 113 19.05 1.13 14.34
N LYS A 114 18.06 2.03 14.45
CA LYS A 114 17.36 2.67 13.31
C LYS A 114 16.75 1.65 12.35
N LYS A 115 16.16 0.61 12.93
CA LYS A 115 15.50 -0.46 12.21
C LYS A 115 14.01 -0.45 12.51
N THR A 116 13.25 -0.93 11.56
CA THR A 116 11.82 -1.14 11.71
C THR A 116 11.52 -2.58 11.36
N LYS A 117 10.74 -3.25 12.21
CA LYS A 117 10.12 -4.53 11.88
C LYS A 117 8.73 -4.25 11.31
N LEU A 118 8.55 -4.59 10.04
CA LEU A 118 7.24 -4.66 9.39
C LEU A 118 6.75 -6.11 9.47
N THR A 119 5.55 -6.32 9.99
CA THR A 119 4.88 -7.63 10.04
C THR A 119 3.56 -7.54 9.31
N ILE A 120 3.25 -8.52 8.47
CA ILE A 120 1.98 -8.69 7.77
C ILE A 120 1.59 -10.16 7.91
N ASP A 121 0.44 -10.44 8.53
CA ASP A 121 -0.07 -11.80 8.75
C ASP A 121 0.97 -12.77 9.37
N GLY A 122 1.69 -12.30 10.39
CA GLY A 122 2.76 -13.05 11.07
C GLY A 122 4.10 -13.13 10.33
N ASP A 123 4.13 -12.82 9.04
CA ASP A 123 5.34 -12.76 8.24
C ASP A 123 6.03 -11.41 8.40
N SER A 124 7.37 -11.38 8.51
CA SER A 124 8.06 -10.12 8.82
C SER A 124 9.35 -9.84 8.05
N LEU A 125 9.63 -8.55 7.91
CA LEU A 125 10.85 -7.96 7.40
C LEU A 125 11.44 -7.00 8.44
N VAL A 126 12.75 -7.04 8.62
CA VAL A 126 13.48 -6.04 9.40
C VAL A 126 14.33 -5.23 8.44
N VAL A 127 14.08 -3.93 8.39
CA VAL A 127 14.68 -3.00 7.43
C VAL A 127 15.15 -1.74 8.12
N ASN A 128 16.00 -0.96 7.44
CA ASN A 128 16.33 0.38 7.92
C ASN A 128 15.08 1.25 7.90
N GLU A 129 14.87 1.99 8.99
CA GLU A 129 13.69 2.82 9.22
C GLU A 129 13.48 3.86 8.13
N GLN A 130 14.52 4.65 7.84
CA GLN A 130 14.47 5.69 6.82
C GLN A 130 14.13 5.10 5.44
N VAL A 131 14.79 4.00 5.06
CA VAL A 131 14.55 3.32 3.78
C VAL A 131 13.10 2.81 3.64
N LEU A 132 12.49 2.32 4.72
CA LEU A 132 11.10 1.86 4.71
C LEU A 132 10.14 3.03 4.54
N ILE A 133 10.29 4.06 5.37
CA ILE A 133 9.38 5.21 5.39
C ILE A 133 9.45 5.97 4.07
N GLU A 134 10.65 6.26 3.56
CA GLU A 134 10.82 6.93 2.27
C GLU A 134 10.21 6.12 1.13
N ALA A 135 10.41 4.80 1.10
CA ALA A 135 9.83 3.94 0.08
C ALA A 135 8.29 3.96 0.13
N LEU A 136 7.71 3.87 1.34
CA LEU A 136 6.25 3.82 1.52
C LEU A 136 5.60 5.16 1.16
N ILE A 137 6.18 6.28 1.58
CA ILE A 137 5.72 7.63 1.24
C ILE A 137 5.79 7.85 -0.27
N ASN A 138 6.94 7.56 -0.89
CA ASN A 138 7.11 7.77 -2.32
C ASN A 138 6.12 6.93 -3.15
N ASN A 139 5.90 5.68 -2.74
CA ASN A 139 4.99 4.79 -3.45
C ASN A 139 3.51 5.20 -3.25
N SER A 140 3.14 5.59 -2.02
CA SER A 140 1.81 6.13 -1.71
C SER A 140 1.54 7.41 -2.50
N GLN A 141 2.51 8.33 -2.54
CA GLN A 141 2.38 9.57 -3.31
C GLN A 141 2.18 9.28 -4.79
N GLN A 142 3.01 8.41 -5.39
CA GLN A 142 2.86 8.05 -6.80
C GLN A 142 1.48 7.47 -7.09
N PHE A 143 0.93 6.65 -6.18
CA PHE A 143 -0.41 6.09 -6.32
C PHE A 143 -1.49 7.17 -6.25
N PHE A 144 -1.51 8.00 -5.20
CA PHE A 144 -2.54 9.04 -5.04
C PHE A 144 -2.41 10.17 -6.07
N ASP A 145 -1.20 10.51 -6.53
CA ASP A 145 -0.98 11.43 -7.64
C ASP A 145 -1.63 10.91 -8.92
N ILE A 146 -1.62 9.60 -9.16
CA ILE A 146 -2.29 9.00 -10.30
C ILE A 146 -3.81 9.12 -10.15
N LEU A 147 -4.35 8.78 -8.98
CA LEU A 147 -5.79 8.87 -8.72
C LEU A 147 -6.31 10.31 -8.92
N LEU A 148 -5.59 11.29 -8.37
CA LEU A 148 -6.01 12.69 -8.45
C LEU A 148 -5.75 13.29 -9.83
N ASN A 149 -4.51 13.18 -10.35
CA ASN A 149 -4.10 13.95 -11.51
C ASN A 149 -4.46 13.27 -12.84
N GLN A 150 -4.45 11.94 -12.89
CA GLN A 150 -4.74 11.20 -14.13
C GLN A 150 -6.21 10.77 -14.17
N LEU A 151 -6.71 10.15 -13.10
CA LEU A 151 -8.08 9.61 -13.03
C LEU A 151 -9.14 10.63 -12.55
N LYS A 152 -8.69 11.81 -12.10
CA LYS A 152 -9.55 12.94 -11.65
C LYS A 152 -10.41 12.61 -10.44
N LEU A 153 -9.95 11.70 -9.58
CA LEU A 153 -10.63 11.28 -8.36
C LEU A 153 -10.29 12.25 -7.20
N LYS A 154 -11.07 13.32 -7.07
CA LYS A 154 -10.84 14.40 -6.10
C LYS A 154 -10.97 13.99 -4.63
N ASN A 155 -11.63 12.86 -4.36
CA ASN A 155 -11.79 12.36 -3.00
C ASN A 155 -10.42 12.06 -2.35
N TYR A 156 -9.36 11.88 -3.15
CA TYR A 156 -8.02 11.55 -2.68
C TYR A 156 -7.07 12.76 -2.45
N GLU A 157 -7.60 13.99 -2.41
CA GLU A 157 -6.79 15.19 -2.11
C GLU A 157 -6.25 15.19 -0.67
N HIS A 158 -6.97 14.51 0.24
CA HIS A 158 -6.60 14.45 1.66
C HIS A 158 -5.30 13.68 1.88
N GLU A 159 -5.14 12.53 1.22
CA GLU A 159 -4.00 11.62 1.36
C GLU A 159 -2.71 12.27 0.85
N LEU A 160 -2.78 13.06 -0.22
CA LEU A 160 -1.64 13.87 -0.66
C LEU A 160 -1.26 14.94 0.37
N THR A 161 -2.26 15.57 1.01
CA THR A 161 -2.00 16.54 2.08
C THR A 161 -1.36 15.86 3.30
N GLN A 162 -1.82 14.67 3.67
CA GLN A 162 -1.26 13.85 4.75
C GLN A 162 0.20 13.48 4.44
N ILE A 163 0.49 13.05 3.22
CA ILE A 163 1.86 12.73 2.76
C ILE A 163 2.80 13.92 2.93
N GLU A 164 2.38 15.13 2.55
CA GLU A 164 3.21 16.32 2.71
C GLU A 164 3.44 16.67 4.19
N ALA A 165 2.45 16.47 5.05
CA ALA A 165 2.61 16.64 6.50
C ALA A 165 3.62 15.64 7.09
N ILE A 166 3.54 14.37 6.70
CA ILE A 166 4.49 13.33 7.13
C ILE A 166 5.92 13.69 6.68
N LYS A 167 6.11 14.10 5.42
CA LYS A 167 7.44 14.51 4.91
C LYS A 167 8.02 15.68 5.70
N LYS A 168 7.20 16.67 6.04
CA LYS A 168 7.62 17.82 6.84
C LYS A 168 8.08 17.37 8.23
N CYS A 169 7.32 16.48 8.88
CA CYS A 169 7.69 15.89 10.17
C CYS A 169 9.04 15.16 10.11
N LEU A 170 9.32 14.42 9.02
CA LEU A 170 10.60 13.74 8.83
C LEU A 170 11.79 14.70 8.66
N LEU A 171 11.59 15.84 7.98
CA LEU A 171 12.62 16.85 7.81
C LEU A 171 12.95 17.56 9.14
N GLU A 172 11.95 17.79 9.98
CA GLU A 172 12.11 18.43 11.30
C GLU A 172 12.80 17.50 12.30
N ASN A 173 12.53 16.20 12.24
CA ASN A 173 13.14 15.18 13.11
C ASN A 173 14.52 14.68 12.64
N GLY A 174 14.94 15.04 11.42
CA GLY A 174 16.22 14.65 10.82
C GLY A 174 17.38 15.61 11.10
N GLN A 175 17.13 16.73 11.80
CA GLN A 175 18.14 17.70 12.26
C GLN A 175 18.56 17.44 13.71
#